data_AF-A0A0H5RK36-F1
#
_entry.id   AF-A0A0H5RK36-F1
#
_cell.length_a   1.000
_cell.length_b   1.000
_cell.length_c   1.000
_cell.angle_alpha   90.00
_cell.angle_beta   90.00
_cell.angle_gamma   90.00
#
_symmetry.space_group_name_H-M   'P 1'
#
loop_
_entity.id
_entity.type
_entity.pdbx_description
1 polymer ?
#
loop_
_entity_poly.entity_id
_entity_poly.type
_entity_poly.pdbx_seq_one_letter_code
_entity_poly.pdbx_strand_id
1 'polypeptide(L)'
;MPVAIRRVRSLLNKLAYERFAEHVSAFREILANVDSGEFGTVVDLIGRHAVIARGDFIVLYASFIKELSQDCPDLSAAVLERVDLELRLGLESDSEEDNVRFFNIVELIAALCRNGVVPTQTVKTFIENAFRHGTPTALEAVYRMLNVMRAEHEKMFSSCFDQLAYSWTPRFSNRLRFLILDLIELRGRLWLPRRPPAIPGMMKRTDFRRLLQQHTG
;
A
#
# COMPACT_ATOMS: atom_id res chain seq x y z
N MET A 1 -9.33 25.81 9.93
CA MET A 1 -8.62 24.97 8.92
C MET A 1 -8.23 25.86 7.74
N PRO A 2 -6.93 25.92 7.39
CA PRO A 2 -6.42 26.75 6.30
C PRO A 2 -7.14 26.45 4.97
N VAL A 3 -7.19 27.45 4.07
CA VAL A 3 -7.88 27.33 2.77
C VAL A 3 -7.22 26.24 1.90
N ALA A 4 -5.90 26.14 1.93
CA ALA A 4 -5.12 25.13 1.23
C ALA A 4 -5.52 23.70 1.65
N ILE A 5 -5.60 23.44 2.97
CA ILE A 5 -5.98 22.14 3.53
C ILE A 5 -7.41 21.71 3.12
N ARG A 6 -8.36 22.66 3.04
CA ARG A 6 -9.72 22.39 2.54
C ARG A 6 -9.71 21.98 1.06
N ARG A 7 -8.90 22.65 0.24
CA ARG A 7 -8.74 22.30 -1.19
C ARG A 7 -8.08 20.93 -1.38
N VAL A 8 -7.02 20.63 -0.62
CA VAL A 8 -6.37 19.31 -0.57
C VAL A 8 -7.41 18.20 -0.37
N ARG A 9 -8.25 18.33 0.66
CA ARG A 9 -9.29 17.35 0.94
C ARG A 9 -10.29 17.19 -0.21
N SER A 10 -10.70 18.31 -0.82
CA SER A 10 -11.63 18.28 -1.96
C SER A 10 -11.06 17.55 -3.17
N LEU A 11 -9.76 17.70 -3.44
CA LEU A 11 -9.08 16.99 -4.52
C LEU A 11 -8.91 15.50 -4.20
N LEU A 12 -8.55 15.14 -2.96
CA LEU A 12 -8.40 13.74 -2.56
C LEU A 12 -9.71 12.96 -2.69
N ASN A 13 -10.86 13.60 -2.46
CA ASN A 13 -12.19 13.01 -2.69
C ASN A 13 -12.51 12.73 -4.16
N LYS A 14 -11.79 13.36 -5.09
CA LYS A 14 -12.01 13.25 -6.54
C LYS A 14 -10.90 12.47 -7.24
N LEU A 15 -9.88 12.03 -6.49
CA LEU A 15 -8.73 11.33 -7.02
C LEU A 15 -9.18 10.03 -7.69
N ALA A 16 -8.92 9.92 -8.98
CA ALA A 16 -9.29 8.79 -9.81
C ALA A 16 -8.22 8.58 -10.89
N TYR A 17 -8.15 7.35 -11.41
CA TYR A 17 -7.15 6.99 -12.44
C TYR A 17 -7.30 7.82 -13.71
N GLU A 18 -8.54 8.07 -14.15
CA GLU A 18 -8.87 8.76 -15.40
C GLU A 18 -8.37 10.20 -15.42
N ARG A 19 -8.24 10.82 -14.23
CA ARG A 19 -7.88 12.23 -14.07
C ARG A 19 -6.59 12.39 -13.27
N PHE A 20 -5.77 11.35 -13.19
CA PHE A 20 -4.61 11.32 -12.30
C PHE A 20 -3.66 12.51 -12.55
N ALA A 21 -3.28 12.77 -13.80
CA ALA A 21 -2.37 13.86 -14.15
C ALA A 21 -2.94 15.24 -13.78
N GLU A 22 -4.24 15.47 -14.01
CA GLU A 22 -4.91 16.73 -13.62
C GLU A 22 -4.88 16.93 -12.10
N HIS A 23 -5.12 15.87 -11.34
CA HIS A 23 -5.09 15.92 -9.87
C HIS A 23 -3.68 16.18 -9.35
N VAL A 24 -2.65 15.56 -9.94
CA VAL A 24 -1.25 15.81 -9.56
C VAL A 24 -0.90 17.28 -9.79
N SER A 25 -1.20 17.84 -10.97
CA SER A 25 -0.92 19.24 -11.27
C SER A 25 -1.66 20.19 -10.32
N ALA A 26 -2.96 19.98 -10.10
CA ALA A 26 -3.75 20.80 -9.19
C ALA A 26 -3.24 20.73 -7.73
N PHE A 27 -2.74 19.56 -7.31
CA PHE A 27 -2.20 19.38 -5.97
C PHE A 27 -0.84 20.07 -5.83
N ARG A 28 0.02 19.98 -6.85
CA ARG A 28 1.31 20.70 -6.89
C ARG A 28 1.13 22.21 -6.77
N GLU A 29 0.15 22.79 -7.46
CA GLU A 29 -0.20 24.21 -7.32
C GLU A 29 -0.60 24.58 -5.88
N ILE A 30 -1.31 23.69 -5.18
CA ILE A 30 -1.64 23.92 -3.78
C ILE A 30 -0.39 23.83 -2.92
N LEU A 31 0.43 22.78 -3.09
CA LEU A 31 1.65 22.58 -2.30
C LEU A 31 2.65 23.74 -2.43
N ALA A 32 2.72 24.39 -3.59
CA ALA A 32 3.54 25.58 -3.79
C ALA A 32 3.14 26.77 -2.89
N ASN A 33 1.93 26.76 -2.34
CA ASN A 33 1.39 27.80 -1.47
C ASN A 33 1.17 27.31 -0.02
N VAL A 34 1.63 26.10 0.31
CA VAL A 34 1.52 25.52 1.65
C VAL A 34 2.79 25.85 2.44
N ASP A 35 2.63 26.33 3.67
CA ASP A 35 3.77 26.56 4.56
C ASP A 35 4.46 25.24 4.90
N SER A 36 5.79 25.24 5.05
CA SER A 36 6.56 24.02 5.32
C SER A 36 6.12 23.28 6.58
N GLY A 37 5.61 23.99 7.59
CA GLY A 37 5.04 23.41 8.81
C GLY A 37 3.70 22.67 8.61
N GLU A 38 3.04 22.81 7.46
CA GLU A 38 1.75 22.20 7.17
C GLU A 38 1.86 20.87 6.38
N PHE A 39 3.04 20.50 5.86
CA PHE A 39 3.22 19.26 5.08
C PHE A 39 2.82 18.01 5.87
N GLY A 40 3.11 17.95 7.17
CA GLY A 40 2.66 16.84 8.03
C GLY A 40 1.12 16.69 8.04
N THR A 41 0.38 17.80 8.06
CA THR A 41 -1.09 17.78 7.99
C THR A 41 -1.58 17.30 6.62
N VAL A 42 -0.88 17.66 5.55
CA VAL A 42 -1.19 17.21 4.19
C VAL A 42 -0.95 15.70 4.05
N VAL A 43 0.20 15.21 4.50
CA VAL A 43 0.54 13.78 4.51
C VAL A 43 -0.48 12.99 5.32
N ASP A 44 -0.88 13.49 6.48
CA ASP A 44 -1.91 12.86 7.33
C ASP A 44 -3.27 12.78 6.65
N LEU A 45 -3.62 13.74 5.80
CA LEU A 45 -4.86 13.70 5.02
C LEU A 45 -4.77 12.66 3.90
N ILE A 46 -3.67 12.66 3.14
CA ILE A 46 -3.44 11.69 2.07
C ILE A 46 -3.47 10.27 2.64
N GLY A 47 -2.75 10.02 3.73
CA GLY A 47 -2.70 8.72 4.40
C GLY A 47 -4.06 8.25 4.88
N ARG A 48 -4.86 9.14 5.50
CA ARG A 48 -6.24 8.83 5.91
C ARG A 48 -7.12 8.42 4.73
N HIS A 49 -7.04 9.15 3.62
CA HIS A 49 -7.80 8.82 2.41
C HIS A 49 -7.36 7.48 1.80
N ALA A 50 -6.05 7.23 1.73
CA ALA A 50 -5.49 6.00 1.20
C ALA A 50 -5.95 4.76 1.99
N VAL A 51 -5.94 4.86 3.32
CA VAL A 51 -6.34 3.77 4.22
C VAL A 51 -7.84 3.47 4.14
N ILE A 52 -8.68 4.47 3.86
CA ILE A 52 -10.12 4.28 3.67
C ILE A 52 -10.42 3.59 2.33
N ALA A 53 -9.67 3.93 1.27
CA ALA A 53 -9.97 3.48 -0.09
C ALA A 53 -9.80 1.96 -0.30
N ARG A 54 -8.83 1.33 0.40
CA ARG A 54 -8.50 -0.12 0.38
C ARG A 54 -8.16 -0.69 -1.01
N GLY A 55 -7.48 -1.83 -1.05
CA GLY A 55 -7.24 -2.59 -2.30
C GLY A 55 -6.48 -1.80 -3.38
N ASP A 56 -6.94 -1.87 -4.63
CA ASP A 56 -6.26 -1.29 -5.79
C ASP A 56 -6.07 0.24 -5.72
N PHE A 57 -6.84 0.94 -4.88
CA PHE A 57 -6.65 2.36 -4.64
C PHE A 57 -5.39 2.66 -3.82
N ILE A 58 -4.87 1.72 -3.03
CA ILE A 58 -3.61 1.91 -2.31
C ILE A 58 -2.46 2.17 -3.29
N VAL A 59 -2.45 1.48 -4.43
CA VAL A 59 -1.45 1.68 -5.49
C VAL A 59 -1.61 3.05 -6.15
N LEU A 60 -2.85 3.52 -6.35
CA LEU A 60 -3.13 4.88 -6.85
C LEU A 60 -2.53 5.93 -5.89
N TYR A 61 -2.79 5.82 -4.59
CA TYR A 61 -2.26 6.76 -3.60
C TYR A 61 -0.73 6.68 -3.47
N ALA A 62 -0.14 5.49 -3.52
CA ALA A 62 1.31 5.35 -3.52
C ALA A 62 1.96 6.00 -4.75
N SER A 63 1.33 5.86 -5.92
CA SER A 63 1.77 6.52 -7.16
C SER A 63 1.59 8.04 -7.08
N PHE A 64 0.47 8.49 -6.50
CA PHE A 64 0.21 9.90 -6.27
C PHE A 64 1.26 10.54 -5.37
N ILE A 65 1.57 9.91 -4.23
CA ILE A 65 2.62 10.38 -3.31
C ILE A 65 3.97 10.43 -4.02
N LYS A 66 4.32 9.39 -4.80
CA LYS A 66 5.56 9.36 -5.58
C LYS A 66 5.69 10.57 -6.49
N GLU A 67 4.66 10.86 -7.28
CA GLU A 67 4.65 12.00 -8.21
C GLU A 67 4.77 13.34 -7.48
N LEU A 68 4.14 13.49 -6.31
CA LEU A 68 4.27 14.71 -5.52
C LEU A 68 5.63 14.85 -4.85
N SER A 69 6.25 13.75 -4.43
CA SER A 69 7.55 13.75 -3.76
C SER A 69 8.74 14.02 -4.69
N GLN A 70 8.60 13.81 -6.01
CA GLN A 70 9.69 14.05 -6.98
C GLN A 70 10.21 15.49 -6.96
N ASP A 71 9.30 16.46 -6.84
CA ASP A 71 9.61 17.88 -6.94
C ASP A 71 9.48 18.62 -5.60
N CYS A 72 9.17 17.90 -4.51
CA CYS A 72 8.89 18.47 -3.20
C CYS A 72 9.62 17.71 -2.07
N PRO A 73 10.88 18.10 -1.76
CA PRO A 73 11.68 17.47 -0.71
C PRO A 73 11.04 17.53 0.67
N ASP A 74 10.36 18.64 1.01
CA ASP A 74 9.69 18.81 2.30
C ASP A 74 8.52 17.82 2.46
N LEU A 75 7.75 17.58 1.38
CA LEU A 75 6.72 16.54 1.38
C LEU A 75 7.36 15.16 1.53
N SER A 76 8.47 14.89 0.83
CA SER A 76 9.18 13.61 0.94
C SER A 76 9.66 13.36 2.38
N ALA A 77 10.25 14.36 3.03
CA ALA A 77 10.67 14.27 4.43
C ALA A 77 9.48 14.02 5.37
N ALA A 78 8.37 14.75 5.19
CA ALA A 78 7.16 14.56 5.98
C ALA A 78 6.53 13.17 5.79
N VAL A 79 6.60 12.61 4.57
CA VAL A 79 6.17 11.22 4.30
C VAL A 79 7.02 10.23 5.09
N LEU A 80 8.35 10.37 5.08
CA LEU A 80 9.24 9.45 5.80
C LEU A 80 9.06 9.52 7.32
N GLU A 81 8.96 10.73 7.88
CA GLU A 81 8.67 10.90 9.30
C GLU A 81 7.34 10.24 9.69
N ARG A 82 6.31 10.38 8.84
CA ARG A 82 5.02 9.77 9.09
C ARG A 82 5.05 8.25 8.98
N VAL A 83 5.80 7.70 8.03
CA VAL A 83 6.01 6.26 7.86
C VAL A 83 6.59 5.65 9.13
N ASP A 84 7.68 6.22 9.65
CA ASP A 84 8.33 5.72 10.86
C ASP A 84 7.40 5.79 12.08
N LEU A 85 6.65 6.90 12.20
CA LEU A 85 5.68 7.07 13.29
C LEU A 85 4.56 6.03 13.25
N GLU A 86 3.91 5.83 12.11
CA GLU A 86 2.76 4.91 11.99
C GLU A 86 3.17 3.44 12.17
N LEU A 87 4.35 3.05 11.67
CA LEU A 87 4.86 1.69 11.86
C LEU A 87 5.15 1.39 13.33
N ARG A 88 5.70 2.35 14.06
CA ARG A 88 5.97 2.22 15.49
C ARG A 88 4.67 2.16 16.30
N LEU A 89 3.78 3.14 16.11
CA LEU A 89 2.50 3.20 16.84
C LEU A 89 1.64 1.95 16.58
N GLY A 90 1.66 1.42 15.36
CA GLY A 90 0.90 0.22 15.03
C GLY A 90 1.42 -1.06 15.69
N LEU A 91 2.72 -1.19 15.94
CA LEU A 91 3.28 -2.32 16.69
C LEU A 91 3.05 -2.20 18.21
N GLU A 92 2.97 -0.97 18.71
CA GLU A 92 2.72 -0.65 20.13
C GLU A 92 1.21 -0.67 20.48
N SER A 93 0.32 -0.75 19.48
CA SER A 93 -1.13 -0.73 19.70
C SER A 93 -1.68 -2.10 20.07
N ASP A 94 -2.44 -2.14 21.17
CA ASP A 94 -3.21 -3.31 21.61
C ASP A 94 -4.68 -3.27 21.14
N SER A 95 -5.07 -2.27 20.34
CA SER A 95 -6.44 -2.03 19.90
C SER A 95 -6.79 -2.80 18.63
N GLU A 96 -7.79 -3.69 18.69
CA GLU A 96 -8.26 -4.44 17.52
C GLU A 96 -8.85 -3.54 16.42
N GLU A 97 -9.51 -2.43 16.78
CA GLU A 97 -10.03 -1.47 15.81
C GLU A 97 -8.89 -0.78 15.04
N ASP A 98 -7.79 -0.47 15.73
CA ASP A 98 -6.62 0.14 15.11
C ASP A 98 -5.84 -0.84 14.22
N ASN A 99 -5.95 -2.16 14.44
CA ASN A 99 -5.30 -3.16 13.61
C ASN A 99 -5.73 -3.07 12.14
N VAL A 100 -7.02 -2.83 11.87
CA VAL A 100 -7.51 -2.69 10.48
C VAL A 100 -6.87 -1.49 9.80
N ARG A 101 -6.81 -0.35 10.50
CA ARG A 101 -6.16 0.86 9.99
C ARG A 101 -4.67 0.62 9.78
N PHE A 102 -4.02 0.00 10.76
CA PHE A 102 -2.60 -0.32 10.73
C PHE A 102 -2.23 -1.22 9.55
N PHE A 103 -2.99 -2.29 9.29
CA PHE A 103 -2.71 -3.17 8.15
C PHE A 103 -2.83 -2.45 6.80
N ASN A 104 -3.80 -1.55 6.65
CA ASN A 104 -3.92 -0.74 5.44
C ASN A 104 -2.74 0.24 5.29
N ILE A 105 -2.25 0.80 6.40
CA ILE A 105 -1.03 1.64 6.40
C ILE A 105 0.18 0.81 5.99
N VAL A 106 0.33 -0.39 6.52
CA VAL A 106 1.41 -1.32 6.16
C VAL A 106 1.37 -1.64 4.66
N GLU A 107 0.20 -1.91 4.09
CA GLU A 107 0.04 -2.14 2.65
C GLU A 107 0.40 -0.89 1.81
N LEU A 108 0.04 0.32 2.28
CA LEU A 108 0.43 1.58 1.65
C LEU A 108 1.95 1.81 1.68
N ILE A 109 2.58 1.61 2.84
CA ILE A 109 4.02 1.75 3.01
C ILE A 109 4.76 0.75 2.12
N ALA A 110 4.23 -0.47 2.00
CA ALA A 110 4.78 -1.46 1.10
C ALA A 110 4.75 -0.98 -0.36
N ALA A 111 3.61 -0.42 -0.79
CA ALA A 111 3.47 0.14 -2.13
C ALA A 111 4.39 1.37 -2.36
N LEU A 112 4.58 2.22 -1.34
CA LEU A 112 5.52 3.34 -1.39
C LEU A 112 6.97 2.88 -1.52
N CYS A 113 7.35 1.80 -0.84
CA CYS A 113 8.67 1.21 -0.98
C CYS A 113 8.88 0.62 -2.38
N ARG A 114 7.88 -0.06 -2.95
CA ARG A 114 7.96 -0.58 -4.34
C ARG A 114 8.19 0.53 -5.36
N ASN A 115 7.61 1.69 -5.11
CA ASN A 115 7.69 2.84 -5.99
C ASN A 115 8.90 3.75 -5.72
N GLY A 116 9.76 3.40 -4.74
CA GLY A 116 11.01 4.10 -4.44
C GLY A 116 10.88 5.32 -3.53
N VAL A 117 9.70 5.57 -2.95
CA VAL A 117 9.47 6.70 -2.03
C VAL A 117 10.00 6.37 -0.63
N VAL A 118 9.74 5.15 -0.16
CA VAL A 118 10.21 4.67 1.15
C VAL A 118 11.47 3.83 0.94
N PRO A 119 12.58 4.10 1.67
CA PRO A 119 13.77 3.28 1.60
C PRO A 119 13.53 1.84 2.03
N THR A 120 14.15 0.89 1.32
CA THR A 120 14.09 -0.54 1.67
C THR A 120 14.58 -0.81 3.09
N GLN A 121 15.54 -0.02 3.58
CA GLN A 121 16.08 -0.17 4.94
C GLN A 121 15.01 0.09 6.01
N THR A 122 14.13 1.09 5.82
CA THR A 122 13.01 1.37 6.73
C THR A 122 12.09 0.15 6.86
N VAL A 123 11.75 -0.48 5.74
CA VAL A 123 10.91 -1.67 5.71
C VAL A 123 11.60 -2.87 6.37
N LYS A 124 12.90 -3.07 6.13
CA LYS A 124 13.69 -4.14 6.78
C LYS A 124 13.72 -3.97 8.30
N THR A 125 14.04 -2.78 8.78
CA THR A 125 14.04 -2.45 10.22
C THR A 125 12.68 -2.72 10.85
N PHE A 126 11.59 -2.32 10.17
CA PHE A 126 10.23 -2.63 10.62
C PHE A 126 9.97 -4.13 10.73
N ILE A 127 10.29 -4.91 9.69
CA ILE A 127 10.08 -6.36 9.68
C ILE A 127 10.87 -7.04 10.82
N GLU A 128 12.12 -6.65 11.02
CA GLU A 128 12.94 -7.16 12.13
C GLU A 128 12.31 -6.85 13.49
N ASN A 129 11.84 -5.61 13.69
CA ASN A 129 11.14 -5.22 14.91
C ASN A 129 9.85 -6.01 15.10
N ALA A 130 9.04 -6.19 14.05
CA ALA A 130 7.81 -6.96 14.10
C ALA A 130 8.07 -8.44 14.48
N PHE A 131 9.12 -9.05 13.95
CA PHE A 131 9.53 -10.40 14.35
C PHE A 131 9.95 -10.48 15.82
N ARG A 132 10.64 -9.46 16.35
CA ARG A 132 10.99 -9.41 17.78
C ARG A 132 9.78 -9.31 18.69
N HIS A 133 8.72 -8.60 18.27
CA HIS A 133 7.47 -8.54 19.02
C HIS A 133 6.77 -9.91 19.07
N GLY A 134 6.81 -10.65 17.95
CA GLY A 134 6.29 -12.02 17.89
C GLY A 134 4.78 -12.14 18.13
N THR A 135 4.03 -11.02 18.09
CA THR A 135 2.59 -11.00 18.29
C THR A 135 1.85 -11.39 16.99
N PRO A 136 0.61 -11.89 17.08
CA PRO A 136 -0.20 -12.18 15.89
C PRO A 136 -0.37 -10.95 14.97
N THR A 137 -0.56 -9.77 15.55
CA THR A 137 -0.66 -8.50 14.81
C THR A 137 0.63 -8.16 14.08
N ALA A 138 1.78 -8.26 14.75
CA ALA A 138 3.08 -7.96 14.15
C ALA A 138 3.39 -8.90 12.97
N LEU A 139 3.10 -10.20 13.13
CA LEU A 139 3.33 -11.17 12.05
C LEU A 139 2.32 -11.04 10.90
N GLU A 140 1.06 -10.68 11.19
CA GLU A 140 0.13 -10.33 10.12
C GLU A 140 0.63 -9.10 9.36
N ALA A 141 1.16 -8.08 10.03
CA ALA A 141 1.73 -6.91 9.36
C ALA A 141 2.93 -7.29 8.46
N VAL A 142 3.83 -8.19 8.91
CA VAL A 142 4.89 -8.72 8.04
C VAL A 142 4.31 -9.44 6.82
N TYR A 143 3.32 -10.31 7.02
CA TYR A 143 2.61 -10.97 5.92
C TYR A 143 2.05 -9.95 4.91
N ARG A 144 1.36 -8.90 5.40
CA ARG A 144 0.74 -7.84 4.58
C ARG A 144 1.80 -7.11 3.75
N MET A 145 2.89 -6.70 4.39
CA MET A 145 4.03 -6.04 3.76
C MET A 145 4.61 -6.90 2.62
N LEU A 146 4.94 -8.15 2.92
CA LEU A 146 5.54 -9.08 1.94
C LEU A 146 4.58 -9.45 0.80
N ASN A 147 3.28 -9.56 1.09
CA ASN A 147 2.25 -9.82 0.08
C ASN A 147 2.05 -8.66 -0.91
N VAL A 148 2.39 -7.42 -0.54
CA VAL A 148 2.41 -6.30 -1.49
C VAL A 148 3.69 -6.28 -2.31
N MET A 149 4.84 -6.61 -1.69
CA MET A 149 6.17 -6.65 -2.33
C MET A 149 6.26 -7.67 -3.47
N ARG A 150 5.71 -8.87 -3.25
CA ARG A 150 5.63 -9.99 -4.22
C ARG A 150 6.94 -10.23 -4.99
N ALA A 151 6.83 -10.70 -6.23
CA ALA A 151 7.90 -11.07 -7.14
C ALA A 151 8.92 -9.95 -7.38
N GLU A 152 8.45 -8.72 -7.56
CA GLU A 152 9.30 -7.58 -7.94
C GLU A 152 10.39 -7.30 -6.92
N HIS A 153 10.07 -7.51 -5.63
CA HIS A 153 10.97 -7.20 -4.51
C HIS A 153 11.37 -8.45 -3.69
N GLU A 154 10.95 -9.64 -4.11
CA GLU A 154 11.16 -10.90 -3.37
C GLU A 154 12.63 -11.09 -2.98
N LYS A 155 13.55 -10.91 -3.94
CA LYS A 155 14.99 -11.12 -3.72
C LYS A 155 15.54 -10.26 -2.59
N MET A 156 15.02 -9.04 -2.42
CA MET A 156 15.46 -8.12 -1.36
C MET A 156 14.98 -8.52 0.04
N PHE A 157 13.90 -9.30 0.11
CA PHE A 157 13.24 -9.72 1.34
C PHE A 157 13.19 -11.25 1.50
N SER A 158 14.02 -12.01 0.78
CA SER A 158 13.99 -13.49 0.81
C SER A 158 14.11 -14.03 2.23
N SER A 159 15.05 -13.51 3.03
CA SER A 159 15.24 -13.92 4.41
C SER A 159 14.02 -13.65 5.28
N CYS A 160 13.25 -12.58 4.99
CA CYS A 160 12.03 -12.26 5.70
C CYS A 160 10.92 -13.27 5.39
N PHE A 161 10.81 -13.76 4.15
CA PHE A 161 9.88 -14.85 3.81
C PHE A 161 10.22 -16.13 4.56
N ASP A 162 11.51 -16.48 4.60
CA ASP A 162 11.97 -17.68 5.30
C ASP A 162 11.70 -17.56 6.80
N GLN A 163 12.03 -16.41 7.41
CA GLN A 163 11.73 -16.14 8.82
C GLN A 163 10.23 -16.16 9.15
N LEU A 164 9.38 -15.64 8.25
CA LEU A 164 7.93 -15.71 8.43
C LEU A 164 7.42 -17.16 8.41
N ALA A 165 7.99 -18.01 7.54
CA ALA A 165 7.66 -19.43 7.52
C ALA A 165 8.03 -20.13 8.84
N TYR A 166 9.20 -19.81 9.42
CA TYR A 166 9.63 -20.35 10.71
C TYR A 166 8.87 -19.78 11.91
N SER A 167 8.28 -18.59 11.77
CA SER A 167 7.49 -17.95 12.82
C SER A 167 6.12 -18.62 13.03
N TRP A 168 5.76 -19.59 12.19
CA TRP A 168 4.55 -20.37 12.33
C TRP A 168 4.50 -21.10 13.68
N THR A 169 3.39 -20.95 14.41
CA THR A 169 3.16 -21.66 15.67
C THR A 169 1.70 -22.10 15.81
N PRO A 170 1.42 -23.28 16.42
CA PRO A 170 0.07 -23.72 16.73
C PRO A 170 -0.72 -22.74 17.61
N ARG A 171 -0.04 -21.85 18.35
CA ARG A 171 -0.66 -20.83 19.21
C ARG A 171 -1.42 -19.75 18.43
N PHE A 172 -1.13 -19.59 17.13
CA PHE A 172 -1.82 -18.61 16.31
C PHE A 172 -3.18 -19.10 15.84
N SER A 173 -4.06 -18.13 15.57
CA SER A 173 -5.35 -18.39 14.96
C SER A 173 -5.18 -19.16 13.64
N ASN A 174 -6.14 -20.02 13.31
CA ASN A 174 -6.16 -20.73 12.04
C ASN A 174 -6.03 -19.75 10.86
N ARG A 175 -6.70 -18.59 10.95
CA ARG A 175 -6.65 -17.52 9.95
C ARG A 175 -5.21 -17.08 9.67
N LEU A 176 -4.45 -16.69 10.70
CA LEU A 176 -3.07 -16.21 10.52
C LEU A 176 -2.17 -17.32 9.96
N ARG A 177 -2.34 -18.57 10.44
CA ARG A 177 -1.59 -19.72 9.92
C ARG A 177 -1.86 -19.93 8.43
N PHE A 178 -3.11 -19.85 7.99
CA PHE A 178 -3.46 -19.98 6.57
C PHE A 178 -2.91 -18.84 5.73
N LEU A 179 -2.94 -17.59 6.22
CA LEU A 179 -2.33 -16.46 5.52
C LEU A 179 -0.84 -16.68 5.25
N ILE A 180 -0.09 -17.10 6.28
CA ILE A 180 1.34 -17.39 6.14
C ILE A 180 1.56 -18.53 5.14
N LEU A 181 0.85 -19.65 5.29
CA LEU A 181 0.98 -20.79 4.39
C LEU A 181 0.65 -20.44 2.94
N ASP A 182 -0.42 -19.67 2.70
CA ASP A 182 -0.81 -19.24 1.36
C ASP A 182 0.24 -18.34 0.72
N LEU A 183 0.88 -17.45 1.48
CA LEU A 183 1.98 -16.61 0.97
C LEU A 183 3.20 -17.44 0.58
N ILE A 184 3.62 -18.36 1.45
CA ILE A 184 4.78 -19.22 1.20
C ILE A 184 4.51 -20.14 0.01
N GLU A 185 3.29 -20.67 -0.11
CA GLU A 185 2.91 -21.50 -1.25
C GLU A 185 2.82 -20.67 -2.55
N LEU A 186 2.27 -19.45 -2.50
CA LEU A 186 2.24 -18.54 -3.64
C LEU A 186 3.66 -18.23 -4.14
N ARG A 187 4.60 -17.97 -3.22
CA ARG A 187 6.02 -17.81 -3.53
C ARG A 187 6.61 -19.07 -4.16
N GLY A 188 6.34 -20.24 -3.60
CA GLY A 188 6.81 -21.53 -4.14
C GLY A 188 6.28 -21.84 -5.54
N ARG A 189 5.14 -21.25 -5.93
CA ARG A 189 4.54 -21.34 -7.27
C ARG A 189 4.94 -20.18 -8.19
N LEU A 190 6.02 -19.45 -7.88
CA LEU A 190 6.50 -18.31 -8.66
C LEU A 190 5.42 -17.21 -8.83
N TRP A 191 4.66 -16.97 -7.77
CA TRP A 191 3.60 -15.95 -7.71
C TRP A 191 2.42 -16.19 -8.65
N LEU A 192 2.26 -17.42 -9.13
CA LEU A 192 1.12 -17.83 -9.94
C LEU A 192 -0.08 -18.19 -9.03
N PRO A 193 -1.21 -17.45 -9.11
CA PRO A 193 -2.39 -17.75 -8.32
C PRO A 193 -2.94 -19.15 -8.62
N ARG A 194 -3.48 -19.85 -7.61
CA ARG A 194 -4.06 -21.20 -7.81
C ARG A 194 -5.28 -21.21 -8.71
N ARG A 195 -6.08 -20.13 -8.67
CA ARG A 195 -7.21 -19.88 -9.56
C ARG A 195 -6.88 -18.62 -10.36
N PRO A 196 -6.97 -18.64 -11.70
CA PRO A 196 -6.90 -17.39 -12.45
C PRO A 196 -7.96 -16.44 -11.88
N PRO A 197 -7.71 -15.12 -11.84
CA PRO A 197 -8.73 -14.17 -11.43
C PRO A 197 -10.00 -14.48 -12.21
N ALA A 198 -11.16 -14.41 -11.55
CA ALA A 198 -12.43 -14.47 -12.25
C ALA A 198 -12.49 -13.26 -13.18
N ILE A 199 -11.89 -13.38 -14.37
CA ILE A 199 -12.14 -12.48 -15.48
C ILE A 199 -13.66 -12.49 -15.60
N PRO A 200 -14.37 -11.35 -15.46
CA PRO A 200 -15.77 -11.28 -15.84
C PRO A 200 -15.80 -11.81 -17.27
N GLY A 201 -16.38 -13.01 -17.45
CA GLY A 201 -16.01 -13.93 -18.53
C GLY A 201 -15.75 -13.15 -19.81
N MET A 202 -14.49 -13.10 -20.24
CA MET A 202 -14.09 -12.45 -21.49
C MET A 202 -15.13 -12.85 -22.52
N MET A 203 -15.84 -11.85 -23.08
CA MET A 203 -16.87 -12.02 -24.09
C MET A 203 -16.40 -13.12 -25.05
N LYS A 204 -17.21 -14.18 -25.24
CA LYS A 204 -16.79 -15.34 -26.03
C LYS A 204 -16.24 -14.82 -27.36
N ARG A 205 -15.15 -15.40 -27.87
CA ARG A 205 -14.50 -14.95 -29.12
C ARG A 205 -15.48 -14.76 -30.28
N THR A 206 -16.58 -15.52 -30.28
CA THR A 206 -17.73 -15.39 -31.19
C THR A 206 -18.48 -14.06 -31.06
N ASP A 207 -18.72 -13.64 -29.82
CA ASP A 207 -19.48 -12.43 -29.48
C ASP A 207 -18.63 -11.18 -29.75
N PHE A 208 -17.32 -11.23 -29.49
CA PHE A 208 -16.37 -10.16 -29.85
C PHE A 208 -16.27 -9.98 -31.38
N ARG A 209 -16.24 -11.07 -32.15
CA ARG A 209 -16.24 -11.01 -33.61
C ARG A 209 -17.53 -10.43 -34.18
N ARG A 210 -18.70 -10.75 -33.60
CA ARG A 210 -19.98 -10.13 -33.98
C ARG A 210 -19.99 -8.62 -33.71
N LEU A 211 -19.45 -8.19 -32.57
CA LEU A 211 -19.41 -6.78 -32.20
C LEU A 211 -18.53 -5.95 -33.15
N LEU A 212 -17.37 -6.49 -33.55
CA LEU A 212 -16.52 -5.87 -34.56
C LEU A 212 -17.22 -5.75 -35.91
N GLN A 213 -17.96 -6.79 -36.34
CA GLN A 213 -18.72 -6.77 -37.59
C GLN A 213 -19.89 -5.76 -37.58
N GLN A 214 -20.48 -5.47 -36.41
CA GLN A 214 -21.53 -4.46 -36.27
C GLN A 214 -21.02 -3.02 -36.31
N HIS A 215 -19.73 -2.80 -36.08
CA HIS A 215 -19.10 -1.46 -36.07
C HIS A 215 -18.22 -1.20 -37.30
N THR A 216 -18.15 -2.15 -38.24
CA THR A 216 -17.44 -1.99 -39.53
C THR A 216 -18.36 -2.17 -40.75
N GLY A 217 -19.68 -2.04 -40.55
CA GLY A 217 -20.68 -1.93 -41.62
C GLY A 217 -21.30 -0.54 -41.67
#